data_AF-A0A1H5AGB7-F1
#
_entry.id   AF-A0A1H5AGB7-F1
#
_cell.length_a   1.000
_cell.length_b   1.000
_cell.length_c   1.000
_cell.angle_alpha   90.00
_cell.angle_beta   90.00
_cell.angle_gamma   90.00
#
_symmetry.space_group_name_H-M   'P 1'
#
loop_
_entity.id
_entity.type
_entity.pdbx_description
1 polymer ?
#
loop_
_entity_poly.entity_id
_entity_poly.type
_entity_poly.pdbx_seq_one_letter_code
_entity_poly.pdbx_strand_id
1 'polypeptide(L)'
;MTSTRTPAARQLKPQGKDAIGPDALRDAGRARRRAEHRAHAHDKKGRFERKHIPTAALRKLVFERRLTGETRVSIAAELGMHCGTLREIYDTELTAAEAEWNDAVTCAIVRMASSAKQPVMSIFYAKARMNWVEAQPGAPPPTDARPLELHVHVVPSDPERSDFDETIRHPTLENGIIVHREPRPNDKGH
;
A
#
# COMPACT_ATOMS: atom_id res chain seq x y z
N MET A 1 -13.99 -75.79 -18.51
CA MET A 1 -14.65 -74.49 -18.25
C MET A 1 -14.18 -73.96 -16.91
N THR A 2 -13.29 -72.98 -16.88
CA THR A 2 -12.99 -72.15 -15.70
C THR A 2 -12.16 -70.95 -16.16
N SER A 3 -12.87 -69.85 -16.44
CA SER A 3 -12.30 -68.56 -16.84
C SER A 3 -12.03 -67.74 -15.59
N THR A 4 -10.75 -67.53 -15.26
CA THR A 4 -10.32 -66.65 -14.17
C THR A 4 -10.41 -65.20 -14.62
N ARG A 5 -11.35 -64.46 -14.01
CA ARG A 5 -11.64 -63.05 -14.26
C ARG A 5 -10.74 -62.17 -13.39
N THR A 6 -9.82 -61.45 -14.00
CA THR A 6 -8.98 -60.42 -13.34
C THR A 6 -9.81 -59.16 -13.05
N PRO A 7 -9.82 -58.59 -11.83
CA PRO A 7 -10.52 -57.34 -11.56
C PRO A 7 -9.72 -56.13 -12.05
N ALA A 8 -10.43 -55.21 -12.71
CA ALA A 8 -9.89 -53.98 -13.26
C ALA A 8 -9.47 -52.99 -12.15
N ALA A 9 -8.26 -52.44 -12.30
CA ALA A 9 -7.75 -51.37 -11.45
C ALA A 9 -8.59 -50.10 -11.64
N ARG A 10 -9.21 -49.65 -10.54
CA ARG A 10 -9.98 -48.41 -10.44
C ARG A 10 -9.00 -47.23 -10.53
N GLN A 11 -8.95 -46.55 -11.68
CA GLN A 11 -8.23 -45.28 -11.81
C GLN A 11 -8.89 -44.22 -10.92
N LEU A 12 -8.21 -43.86 -9.83
CA LEU A 12 -8.49 -42.64 -9.07
C LEU A 12 -7.95 -41.46 -9.88
N LYS A 13 -8.86 -40.68 -10.48
CA LYS A 13 -8.54 -39.35 -11.02
C LYS A 13 -8.07 -38.46 -9.85
N PRO A 14 -6.93 -37.75 -9.96
CA PRO A 14 -6.58 -36.74 -8.97
C PRO A 14 -7.61 -35.61 -9.02
N GLN A 15 -8.37 -35.48 -7.93
CA GLN A 15 -9.24 -34.33 -7.72
C GLN A 15 -8.41 -33.08 -7.44
N GLY A 16 -8.85 -31.96 -8.03
CA GLY A 16 -8.71 -30.61 -7.49
C GLY A 16 -7.33 -30.16 -7.05
N LYS A 17 -6.48 -29.76 -8.00
CA LYS A 17 -5.64 -28.58 -7.73
C LYS A 17 -6.58 -27.38 -7.87
N ASP A 18 -7.18 -26.98 -6.77
CA ASP A 18 -7.88 -25.71 -6.69
C ASP A 18 -6.92 -24.63 -7.16
N ALA A 19 -7.19 -24.14 -8.36
CA ALA A 19 -6.48 -23.03 -8.94
C ALA A 19 -6.72 -21.85 -8.01
N ILE A 20 -5.70 -21.51 -7.22
CA ILE A 20 -5.67 -20.25 -6.47
C ILE A 20 -5.86 -19.17 -7.53
N GLY A 21 -7.07 -18.61 -7.57
CA GLY A 21 -7.45 -17.64 -8.57
C GLY A 21 -6.48 -16.45 -8.55
N PRO A 22 -6.29 -15.75 -9.69
CA PRO A 22 -5.39 -14.60 -9.78
C PRO A 22 -5.72 -13.51 -8.75
N ASP A 23 -6.97 -13.44 -8.29
CA ASP A 23 -7.43 -12.54 -7.24
C ASP A 23 -6.92 -12.93 -5.85
N ALA A 24 -6.88 -14.22 -5.52
CA ALA A 24 -6.31 -14.70 -4.26
C ALA A 24 -4.79 -14.43 -4.17
N LEU A 25 -4.08 -14.50 -5.30
CA LEU A 25 -2.66 -14.10 -5.36
C LEU A 25 -2.48 -12.57 -5.17
N ARG A 26 -3.36 -11.77 -5.78
CA ARG A 26 -3.35 -10.31 -5.62
C ARG A 26 -3.66 -9.88 -4.19
N ASP A 27 -4.63 -10.54 -3.55
CA ASP A 27 -5.02 -10.27 -2.17
C ASP A 27 -3.96 -10.73 -1.17
N ALA A 28 -3.31 -11.87 -1.40
CA ALA A 28 -2.17 -12.30 -0.59
C ALA A 28 -1.00 -11.31 -0.67
N GLY A 29 -0.69 -10.80 -1.87
CA GLY A 29 0.35 -9.78 -2.05
C GLY A 29 0.00 -8.42 -1.43
N ARG A 30 -1.29 -8.07 -1.38
CA ARG A 30 -1.77 -6.84 -0.73
C ARG A 30 -1.79 -6.99 0.80
N ALA A 31 -2.18 -8.15 1.31
CA ALA A 31 -2.18 -8.50 2.73
C ALA A 31 -0.76 -8.53 3.29
N ARG A 32 0.20 -9.13 2.56
CA ARG A 32 1.62 -9.15 2.94
C ARG A 32 2.21 -7.74 3.06
N ARG A 33 1.98 -6.88 2.06
CA ARG A 33 2.42 -5.46 2.10
C ARG A 33 1.79 -4.68 3.26
N ARG A 34 0.52 -4.96 3.59
CA ARG A 34 -0.17 -4.36 4.75
C ARG A 34 0.37 -4.86 6.09
N ALA A 35 0.70 -6.15 6.19
CA ALA A 35 1.28 -6.74 7.38
C ALA A 35 2.69 -6.20 7.65
N GLU A 36 3.52 -6.10 6.60
CA GLU A 36 4.83 -5.45 6.66
C GLU A 36 4.68 -3.98 7.12
N HIS A 37 3.79 -3.20 6.48
CA HIS A 37 3.53 -1.82 6.92
C HIS A 37 3.01 -1.69 8.36
N ARG A 38 2.16 -2.61 8.84
CA ARG A 38 1.63 -2.59 10.21
C ARG A 38 2.66 -3.02 11.26
N ALA A 39 3.51 -3.99 10.96
CA ALA A 39 4.57 -4.43 11.88
C ALA A 39 5.53 -3.28 12.21
N HIS A 40 5.78 -2.38 11.26
CA HIS A 40 6.64 -1.21 11.43
C HIS A 40 5.91 0.05 11.94
N ALA A 41 4.58 0.06 11.94
CA ALA A 41 3.79 1.19 12.47
C ALA A 41 3.77 1.24 14.01
N HIS A 42 4.08 0.13 14.68
CA HIS A 42 4.14 0.04 16.14
C HIS A 42 5.50 0.41 16.73
N ASP A 43 6.45 0.84 15.90
CA ASP A 43 7.76 1.33 16.37
C ASP A 43 7.62 2.77 16.88
N LYS A 44 7.13 2.87 18.13
CA LYS A 44 6.87 4.11 18.84
C LYS A 44 8.15 4.95 18.93
N LYS A 45 8.36 5.91 18.03
CA LYS A 45 9.07 7.21 18.17
C LYS A 45 10.24 7.29 19.18
N GLY A 46 10.99 6.21 19.38
CA GLY A 46 11.76 6.01 20.60
C GLY A 46 12.88 5.04 20.37
N ARG A 47 14.09 5.59 20.27
CA ARG A 47 15.40 4.92 20.20
C ARG A 47 15.85 4.43 18.81
N PHE A 48 15.73 5.25 17.78
CA PHE A 48 16.72 5.19 16.70
C PHE A 48 17.82 6.21 16.99
N GLU A 49 19.05 5.74 16.98
CA GLU A 49 20.20 6.43 17.52
C GLU A 49 20.55 7.70 16.72
N ARG A 50 20.89 8.75 17.49
CA ARG A 50 21.93 9.75 17.21
C ARG A 50 22.21 10.07 15.73
N LYS A 51 21.68 11.21 15.25
CA LYS A 51 22.13 11.98 14.06
C LYS A 51 22.86 11.12 13.01
N HIS A 52 22.10 10.39 12.21
CA HIS A 52 22.64 9.69 11.04
C HIS A 52 23.40 10.66 10.13
N ILE A 53 24.65 10.34 9.80
CA ILE A 53 25.48 11.17 8.92
C ILE A 53 25.50 10.53 7.53
N PRO A 54 24.87 11.18 6.52
CA PRO A 54 24.84 10.62 5.18
C PRO A 54 26.20 10.70 4.50
N THR A 55 26.93 9.59 4.49
CA THR A 55 28.18 9.45 3.72
C THR A 55 27.89 9.18 2.24
N ALA A 56 28.85 9.51 1.37
CA ALA A 56 28.72 9.25 -0.07
C ALA A 56 28.50 7.77 -0.39
N ALA A 57 29.14 6.87 0.37
CA ALA A 57 28.97 5.42 0.23
C ALA A 57 27.52 4.99 0.55
N LEU A 58 26.94 5.53 1.62
CA LEU A 58 25.55 5.22 1.99
C LEU A 58 24.54 5.81 1.00
N ARG A 59 24.80 7.02 0.48
CA ARG A 59 23.97 7.62 -0.58
C ARG A 59 23.92 6.72 -1.81
N LYS A 60 25.09 6.25 -2.26
CA LYS A 60 25.19 5.29 -3.37
C LYS A 60 24.46 3.98 -3.06
N LEU A 61 24.61 3.44 -1.86
CA LEU A 61 23.89 2.23 -1.44
C LEU A 61 22.37 2.42 -1.49
N VAL A 62 21.84 3.50 -0.91
CA VAL A 62 20.40 3.79 -0.91
C VAL A 62 19.87 3.92 -2.35
N PHE A 63 20.62 4.60 -3.22
CA PHE A 63 20.29 4.73 -4.63
C PHE A 63 20.24 3.37 -5.35
N GLU A 64 21.28 2.55 -5.25
CA GLU A 64 21.36 1.24 -5.92
C GLU A 64 20.30 0.26 -5.40
N ARG A 65 20.06 0.22 -4.09
CA ARG A 65 19.00 -0.58 -3.47
C ARG A 65 17.62 -0.14 -3.95
N ARG A 66 17.39 1.17 -4.07
CA ARG A 66 16.12 1.68 -4.58
C ARG A 66 15.94 1.36 -6.06
N LEU A 67 16.99 1.50 -6.87
CA LEU A 67 16.99 1.21 -8.31
C LEU A 67 16.71 -0.27 -8.61
N THR A 68 17.17 -1.17 -7.74
CA THR A 68 16.86 -2.62 -7.84
C THR A 68 15.45 -2.99 -7.39
N GLY A 69 14.68 -2.02 -6.87
CA GLY A 69 13.27 -2.20 -6.50
C GLY A 69 13.04 -2.51 -5.02
N GLU A 70 14.04 -2.37 -4.16
CA GLU A 70 13.83 -2.54 -2.73
C GLU A 70 12.90 -1.47 -2.14
N THR A 71 12.17 -1.85 -1.09
CA THR A 71 11.25 -0.94 -0.41
C THR A 71 12.00 -0.03 0.54
N ARG A 72 11.52 1.21 0.70
CA ARG A 72 12.07 2.17 1.68
C ARG A 72 12.12 1.60 3.10
N VAL A 73 11.17 0.72 3.44
CA VAL A 73 11.11 0.07 4.75
C VAL A 73 12.27 -0.92 4.93
N SER A 74 12.56 -1.73 3.91
CA SER A 74 13.70 -2.65 3.90
C SER A 74 15.03 -1.91 4.04
N ILE A 75 15.20 -0.86 3.24
CA ILE A 75 16.43 -0.03 3.26
C ILE A 75 16.59 0.65 4.62
N ALA A 76 15.51 1.21 5.18
CA ALA A 76 15.54 1.85 6.50
C ALA A 76 15.88 0.86 7.62
N ALA A 77 15.35 -0.37 7.53
CA ALA A 77 15.68 -1.44 8.48
C ALA A 77 17.15 -1.87 8.40
N GLU A 78 17.72 -1.99 7.20
CA GLU A 78 19.15 -2.31 7.00
C GLU A 78 20.05 -1.22 7.58
N LEU A 79 19.65 0.05 7.44
CA LEU A 79 20.37 1.19 7.98
C LEU A 79 20.07 1.49 9.46
N GLY A 80 19.22 0.69 10.11
CA GLY A 80 18.85 0.88 11.51
C GLY A 80 18.18 2.23 11.80
N MET A 81 17.33 2.73 10.90
CA MET A 81 16.63 4.00 11.05
C MET A 81 15.14 3.91 10.72
N HIS A 82 14.38 4.92 11.14
CA HIS A 82 12.97 5.01 10.77
C HIS A 82 12.81 5.42 9.29
N CYS A 83 11.76 4.93 8.62
CA CYS A 83 11.52 5.20 7.20
C CYS A 83 11.29 6.70 6.91
N GLY A 84 10.74 7.45 7.86
CA GLY A 84 10.61 8.91 7.79
C GLY A 84 11.98 9.60 7.76
N THR A 85 12.91 9.17 8.61
CA THR A 85 14.27 9.69 8.66
C THR A 85 15.07 9.34 7.40
N LEU A 86 14.89 8.13 6.87
CA LEU A 86 15.46 7.74 5.57
C LEU A 86 15.01 8.72 4.48
N ARG A 87 13.70 9.02 4.41
CA ARG A 87 13.15 9.96 3.43
C ARG A 87 13.73 11.36 3.62
N GLU A 88 13.77 11.87 4.85
CA GLU A 88 14.29 13.22 5.13
C GLU A 88 15.77 13.38 4.74
N ILE A 89 16.59 12.34 4.92
CA ILE A 89 18.03 12.41 4.68
C ILE A 89 18.42 12.07 3.22
N TYR A 90 17.69 11.15 2.59
CA TYR A 90 18.01 10.57 1.28
C TYR A 90 16.94 10.83 0.21
N ASP A 91 16.11 11.88 0.35
CA ASP A 91 15.03 12.16 -0.60
C ASP A 91 15.55 12.29 -2.03
N THR A 92 16.70 12.95 -2.22
CA THR A 92 17.33 13.14 -3.52
C THR A 92 17.72 11.81 -4.18
N GLU A 93 18.36 10.90 -3.45
CA GLU A 93 18.75 9.59 -3.97
C GLU A 93 17.53 8.71 -4.26
N LEU A 94 16.54 8.73 -3.37
CA LEU A 94 15.33 7.93 -3.53
C LEU A 94 14.51 8.39 -4.74
N THR A 95 14.37 9.70 -4.94
CA THR A 95 13.64 10.28 -6.08
C THR A 95 14.39 10.07 -7.38
N ALA A 96 15.70 10.25 -7.41
CA ALA A 96 16.52 10.00 -8.59
C ALA A 96 16.47 8.51 -9.01
N ALA A 97 16.62 7.59 -8.06
CA ALA A 97 16.55 6.16 -8.34
C ALA A 97 15.16 5.74 -8.84
N GLU A 98 14.09 6.34 -8.30
CA GLU A 98 12.72 6.08 -8.75
C GLU A 98 12.45 6.61 -10.16
N ALA A 99 12.99 7.78 -10.50
CA ALA A 99 12.93 8.31 -11.86
C ALA A 99 13.66 7.38 -12.85
N GLU A 100 14.90 6.97 -12.55
CA GLU A 100 15.68 6.08 -13.41
C GLU A 100 15.03 4.70 -13.57
N TRP A 101 14.49 4.16 -12.48
CA TRP A 101 13.73 2.90 -12.53
C TRP A 101 12.49 3.03 -13.41
N ASN A 102 11.73 4.12 -13.30
CA ASN A 102 10.56 4.38 -14.14
C ASN A 102 10.93 4.53 -15.62
N ASP A 103 12.05 5.17 -15.93
CA ASP A 103 12.56 5.30 -17.30
C ASP A 103 12.97 3.93 -17.86
N ALA A 104 13.68 3.11 -17.08
CA ALA A 104 14.06 1.75 -17.48
C ALA A 104 12.83 0.87 -17.76
N VAL A 105 11.81 0.92 -16.88
CA VAL A 105 10.53 0.23 -17.06
C VAL A 105 9.81 0.73 -18.32
N THR A 106 9.77 2.05 -18.54
CA THR A 106 9.13 2.65 -19.72
C THR A 106 9.81 2.19 -21.01
N CYS A 107 11.15 2.25 -21.07
CA CYS A 107 11.93 1.75 -22.20
C CYS A 107 11.68 0.26 -22.46
N ALA A 108 11.58 -0.55 -21.40
CA ALA A 108 11.26 -1.97 -21.52
C ALA A 108 9.85 -2.19 -22.10
N ILE A 109 8.85 -1.45 -21.61
CA ILE A 109 7.47 -1.49 -22.10
C ILE A 109 7.41 -1.10 -23.58
N VAL A 110 8.06 0.00 -23.96
CA VAL A 110 8.12 0.46 -25.36
C VAL A 110 8.75 -0.61 -26.25
N ARG A 111 9.90 -1.17 -25.85
CA ARG A 111 10.56 -2.24 -26.61
C ARG A 111 9.67 -3.47 -26.78
N MET A 112 8.97 -3.88 -25.73
CA MET A 112 8.03 -5.00 -25.81
C MET A 112 6.84 -4.68 -26.73
N ALA A 113 6.27 -3.48 -26.61
CA ALA A 113 5.17 -3.01 -27.44
C ALA A 113 5.55 -2.90 -28.92
N SER A 114 6.76 -2.43 -29.24
CA SER A 114 7.28 -2.32 -30.61
C SER A 114 7.67 -3.65 -31.24
N SER A 115 7.90 -4.69 -30.44
CA SER A 115 8.35 -5.99 -30.96
C SER A 115 7.28 -6.78 -31.73
N ALA A 116 6.00 -6.38 -31.67
CA ALA A 116 4.82 -7.10 -32.17
C ALA A 116 4.61 -8.53 -31.62
N LYS A 117 5.55 -9.06 -30.81
CA LYS A 117 5.49 -10.40 -30.21
C LYS A 117 4.52 -10.47 -29.02
N GLN A 118 4.24 -9.33 -28.39
CA GLN A 118 3.37 -9.24 -27.22
C GLN A 118 2.26 -8.21 -27.47
N PRO A 119 1.16 -8.60 -28.15
CA PRO A 119 0.07 -7.67 -28.49
C PRO A 119 -0.57 -7.02 -27.26
N VAL A 120 -0.55 -7.71 -26.11
CA VAL A 120 -1.02 -7.16 -24.83
C VAL A 120 -0.22 -5.91 -24.42
N MET A 121 1.10 -5.91 -24.61
CA MET A 121 1.95 -4.75 -24.28
C MET A 121 1.71 -3.60 -25.26
N SER A 122 1.47 -3.90 -26.54
CA SER A 122 1.10 -2.89 -27.54
C SER A 122 -0.24 -2.23 -27.22
N ILE A 123 -1.25 -3.02 -26.83
CA ILE A 123 -2.57 -2.50 -26.41
C ILE A 123 -2.44 -1.69 -25.13
N PHE A 124 -1.71 -2.19 -24.13
CA PHE A 124 -1.46 -1.45 -22.88
C PHE A 124 -0.80 -0.09 -23.16
N TYR A 125 0.26 -0.08 -23.97
CA TYR A 125 0.98 1.13 -24.32
C TYR A 125 0.08 2.12 -25.10
N ALA A 126 -0.73 1.62 -26.05
CA ALA A 126 -1.70 2.45 -26.78
C ALA A 126 -2.76 3.04 -25.82
N LYS A 127 -3.30 2.24 -24.89
CA LYS A 127 -4.25 2.72 -23.86
C LYS A 127 -3.64 3.81 -22.99
N ALA A 128 -2.41 3.61 -22.51
CA ALA A 128 -1.73 4.56 -21.64
C ALA A 128 -1.34 5.87 -22.35
N ARG A 129 -0.95 5.83 -23.64
CA ARG A 129 -0.43 7.01 -24.36
C ARG A 129 -1.43 7.73 -25.23
N MET A 130 -2.37 7.03 -25.85
CA MET A 130 -3.31 7.60 -26.81
C MET A 130 -4.64 8.02 -26.18
N ASN A 131 -4.71 7.98 -24.85
CA ASN A 131 -5.95 8.22 -24.10
C ASN A 131 -7.11 7.37 -24.63
N TRP A 132 -6.81 6.13 -25.04
CA TRP A 132 -7.81 5.23 -25.59
C TRP A 132 -8.74 4.80 -24.45
N VAL A 133 -9.91 5.42 -24.40
CA VAL A 133 -11.00 5.03 -23.51
C VAL A 133 -11.72 3.84 -24.12
N GLU A 134 -11.68 2.71 -23.42
CA GLU A 134 -12.44 1.53 -23.81
C GLU A 134 -13.92 1.82 -23.60
N ALA A 135 -14.69 1.87 -24.69
CA ALA A 135 -16.13 2.06 -24.64
C ALA A 135 -16.73 0.89 -23.84
N GLN A 136 -17.16 1.18 -22.61
CA GLN A 136 -17.84 0.19 -21.79
C GLN A 136 -19.21 -0.08 -22.41
N PRO A 137 -19.61 -1.34 -22.65
CA PRO A 137 -20.94 -1.65 -23.16
C PRO A 137 -22.01 -1.06 -22.23
N GLY A 138 -22.85 -0.16 -22.74
CA GLY A 138 -23.90 0.51 -21.97
C GLY A 138 -23.45 1.74 -21.17
N ALA A 139 -22.19 2.17 -21.26
CA ALA A 139 -21.83 3.48 -20.72
C ALA A 139 -22.51 4.58 -21.55
N PRO A 140 -23.11 5.60 -20.90
CA PRO A 140 -23.60 6.76 -21.61
C PRO A 140 -22.44 7.37 -22.43
N PRO A 141 -22.69 7.86 -23.66
CA PRO A 141 -21.66 8.55 -24.43
C PRO A 141 -21.07 9.68 -23.56
N PRO A 142 -19.78 10.02 -23.70
CA PRO A 142 -19.17 11.08 -22.90
C PRO A 142 -20.01 12.34 -23.04
N THR A 143 -20.79 12.64 -22.00
CA THR A 143 -21.82 13.67 -22.02
C THR A 143 -21.13 15.01 -21.96
N ASP A 144 -21.01 15.65 -23.13
CA ASP A 144 -20.83 17.08 -23.33
C ASP A 144 -19.57 17.73 -22.70
N ALA A 145 -18.86 18.56 -23.46
CA ALA A 145 -17.64 19.25 -23.01
C ALA A 145 -17.90 20.38 -22.00
N ARG A 146 -19.04 20.34 -21.30
CA ARG A 146 -19.40 21.35 -20.30
C ARG A 146 -18.74 20.99 -18.98
N PRO A 147 -18.17 21.97 -18.24
CA PRO A 147 -17.61 21.70 -16.94
C PRO A 147 -18.69 21.08 -16.04
N LEU A 148 -18.35 19.96 -15.39
CA LEU A 148 -19.20 19.37 -14.35
C LEU A 148 -19.46 20.43 -13.27
N GLU A 149 -20.71 20.87 -13.16
CA GLU A 149 -21.13 21.77 -12.09
C GLU A 149 -21.38 20.93 -10.83
N LEU A 150 -20.42 20.97 -9.90
CA LEU A 150 -20.51 20.28 -8.62
C LEU A 150 -21.15 21.23 -7.59
N HIS A 151 -22.42 21.00 -7.25
CA HIS A 151 -23.08 21.73 -6.16
C HIS A 151 -22.80 21.05 -4.82
N VAL A 152 -21.90 21.62 -4.03
CA VAL A 152 -21.63 21.18 -2.65
C VAL A 152 -22.60 21.90 -1.72
N HIS A 153 -23.60 21.19 -1.23
CA HIS A 153 -24.47 21.68 -0.17
C HIS A 153 -23.86 21.32 1.18
N VAL A 154 -23.23 22.32 1.82
CA VAL A 154 -22.79 22.20 3.22
C VAL A 154 -24.01 22.43 4.10
N VAL A 155 -24.54 21.36 4.68
CA VAL A 155 -25.62 21.45 5.66
C VAL A 155 -24.98 21.68 7.03
N PRO A 156 -25.31 22.78 7.74
CA PRO A 156 -24.91 22.93 9.13
C PRO A 156 -25.55 21.81 9.95
N SER A 157 -24.73 21.01 10.63
CA SER A 157 -25.21 20.02 11.58
C SER A 157 -25.69 20.75 12.82
N ASP A 158 -27.01 20.95 12.93
CA ASP A 158 -27.67 21.30 14.19
C ASP A 158 -28.46 20.10 14.73
N PRO A 159 -28.24 19.68 15.98
CA PRO A 159 -27.32 20.29 16.94
C PRO A 159 -25.86 20.02 16.57
N GLU A 160 -24.97 20.94 17.00
CA GLU A 160 -23.52 20.73 17.05
C GLU A 160 -23.21 19.27 17.42
N ARG A 161 -22.56 18.55 16.52
CA ARG A 161 -22.03 17.20 16.81
C ARG A 161 -20.96 17.31 17.90
N SER A 162 -21.38 17.25 19.16
CA SER A 162 -20.53 17.29 20.35
C SER A 162 -19.77 15.98 20.62
N ASP A 163 -19.98 14.97 19.77
CA ASP A 163 -19.30 13.67 19.80
C ASP A 163 -17.83 13.72 19.36
N PHE A 164 -17.35 14.87 18.86
CA PHE A 164 -15.91 15.09 18.60
C PHE A 164 -15.18 15.85 19.72
N ASP A 165 -15.88 16.25 20.80
CA ASP A 165 -15.26 16.89 21.95
C ASP A 165 -14.84 15.85 23.00
N GLU A 166 -14.20 14.77 22.55
CA GLU A 166 -13.32 14.00 23.43
C GLU A 166 -12.14 14.91 23.77
N THR A 167 -12.31 15.72 24.81
CA THR A 167 -11.18 16.31 25.52
C THR A 167 -10.32 15.13 25.94
N ILE A 168 -9.20 14.90 25.25
CA ILE A 168 -8.20 13.91 25.64
C ILE A 168 -7.70 14.36 27.01
N ARG A 169 -8.32 13.85 28.08
CA ARG A 169 -7.84 14.05 29.44
C ARG A 169 -6.57 13.24 29.55
N HIS A 170 -5.44 13.88 29.28
CA HIS A 170 -4.16 13.35 29.66
C HIS A 170 -4.21 13.05 31.17
N PRO A 171 -3.96 11.81 31.62
CA PRO A 171 -3.87 11.55 33.05
C PRO A 171 -2.73 12.40 33.62
N THR A 172 -3.04 13.25 34.60
CA THR A 172 -2.01 13.99 35.33
C THR A 172 -1.12 12.98 36.04
N LEU A 173 0.16 12.94 35.64
CA LEU A 173 1.17 12.12 36.30
C LEU A 173 1.62 12.85 37.58
N GLU A 174 1.04 12.50 38.72
CA GLU A 174 1.68 12.75 40.01
C GLU A 174 2.60 11.56 40.32
N ASN A 175 3.92 11.82 40.34
CA ASN A 175 4.95 10.85 40.74
C ASN A 175 4.95 9.51 39.98
N GLY A 176 4.51 9.49 38.71
CA GLY A 176 4.59 8.31 37.84
C GLY A 176 3.52 7.24 38.07
N ILE A 177 2.47 7.54 38.83
CA ILE A 177 1.33 6.63 39.06
C ILE A 177 0.06 7.26 38.48
N ILE A 178 -0.72 6.45 37.75
CA ILE A 178 -2.04 6.86 37.22
C ILE A 178 -3.01 6.94 38.40
N VAL A 179 -3.38 8.15 38.82
CA VAL A 179 -4.39 8.37 39.85
C VAL A 179 -5.75 8.55 39.19
N HIS A 180 -6.63 7.55 39.30
CA HIS A 180 -8.04 7.70 38.97
C HIS A 180 -8.73 8.48 40.10
N ARG A 181 -8.96 9.78 39.91
CA ARG A 181 -9.85 10.56 40.79
C ARG A 181 -11.29 10.36 40.32
N GLU A 182 -12.07 9.58 41.06
CA GLU A 182 -13.52 9.54 40.88
C GLU A 182 -14.13 10.92 41.14
N PRO A 183 -15.11 11.36 40.34
CA PRO A 183 -15.84 12.59 40.58
C PRO A 183 -16.69 12.43 41.85
N ARG A 184 -16.47 13.31 42.84
CA ARG A 184 -17.33 13.37 44.01
C ARG A 184 -18.75 13.74 43.58
N PRO A 185 -19.79 13.04 44.07
CA PRO A 185 -21.16 13.41 43.78
C PRO A 185 -21.46 14.79 44.36
N ASN A 186 -22.13 15.61 43.54
CA ASN A 186 -22.61 16.96 43.84
C ASN A 186 -23.14 17.08 45.27
N ASP A 187 -22.56 18.02 46.01
CA ASP A 187 -23.14 18.60 47.21
C ASP A 187 -24.38 19.38 46.77
N LYS A 188 -25.56 18.77 46.95
CA LYS A 188 -26.83 19.49 46.93
C LYS A 188 -26.94 20.22 48.26
N GLY A 189 -26.71 21.52 48.28
CA GLY A 189 -26.83 22.34 49.48
C GLY A 189 -27.26 23.77 49.17
N HIS A 190 -28.58 23.98 49.29
CA HIS A 190 -29.32 25.20 49.66
C HIS A 190 -28.92 26.58 49.13
#